data_AF-A0A822FYG9-F1
#
_entry.id   AF-A0A822FYG9-F1
#
_cell.length_a   1.000
_cell.length_b   1.000
_cell.length_c   1.000
_cell.angle_alpha   90.00
_cell.angle_beta   90.00
_cell.angle_gamma   90.00
#
_symmetry.space_group_name_H-M   'P 1'
#
loop_
_entity.id
_entity.type
_entity.pdbx_description
1 polymer ?
#
loop_
_entity_poly.entity_id
_entity_poly.type
_entity_poly.pdbx_seq_one_letter_code
_entity_poly.pdbx_strand_id
1 'polypeptide(L)'
;NEILYEIFEYLEHNDIYHGFFYLNDRFQNLLINLNIPFRINLSTIPKSHVDLYNKNVFQPNKHRINILRLSNPFTIELIFSPPCLLFVISFKLKN
;
A
#
# COMPACT_ATOMS: atom_id res chain seq x y z
N ASN A 1 7.26 1.07 -28.93
CA ASN A 1 8.25 0.16 -28.32
C ASN A 1 9.62 0.30 -28.95
N GLU A 2 9.76 0.35 -30.28
CA GLU A 2 11.07 0.45 -30.95
C GLU A 2 11.92 1.64 -30.49
N ILE A 3 11.34 2.85 -30.36
CA ILE A 3 12.03 4.04 -29.84
C ILE A 3 12.59 3.84 -28.42
N LEU A 4 11.89 3.07 -27.56
CA LEU A 4 12.37 2.78 -26.20
C LEU A 4 13.59 1.86 -26.22
N TYR A 5 13.64 0.91 -27.15
CA TYR A 5 14.79 0.04 -27.33
C TYR A 5 15.99 0.81 -27.86
N GLU A 6 15.81 1.68 -28.85
CA GLU A 6 16.89 2.56 -29.34
C GLU A 6 17.44 3.43 -28.20
N ILE A 7 16.59 4.02 -27.36
CA ILE A 7 17.05 4.81 -26.21
C ILE A 7 17.85 3.95 -25.21
N PHE A 8 17.44 2.71 -24.97
CA PHE A 8 18.15 1.79 -24.07
C PHE A 8 19.43 1.23 -24.67
N GLU A 9 19.61 1.23 -25.99
CA GLU A 9 20.90 0.89 -26.62
C GLU A 9 22.00 1.92 -26.30
N TYR A 10 21.63 3.16 -26.02
CA TYR A 10 22.57 4.23 -25.65
C TYR A 10 22.80 4.37 -24.14
N LEU A 11 22.12 3.57 -23.32
CA LEU A 11 22.19 3.65 -21.86
C LEU A 11 22.84 2.38 -21.29
N GLU A 12 23.75 2.53 -20.33
CA GLU A 12 24.28 1.37 -19.64
C GLU A 12 23.22 0.78 -18.71
N HIS A 13 23.36 -0.51 -18.40
CA HIS A 13 22.43 -1.20 -17.48
C HIS A 13 22.25 -0.46 -16.15
N ASN A 14 23.32 0.18 -15.68
CA ASN A 14 23.30 0.97 -14.44
C ASN A 14 22.47 2.25 -14.58
N ASP A 15 22.53 2.94 -15.71
CA ASP A 15 21.75 4.15 -15.99
C ASP A 15 20.25 3.84 -16.04
N ILE A 16 19.91 2.73 -16.68
CA ILE A 16 18.53 2.23 -16.77
C ILE A 16 18.01 1.92 -15.35
N TYR A 17 18.79 1.17 -14.56
CA TYR A 17 18.44 0.84 -13.18
C TYR A 17 18.21 2.09 -12.33
N HIS A 18 19.15 3.02 -12.34
CA HIS A 18 19.04 4.26 -11.57
C HIS A 18 17.88 5.13 -12.05
N GLY A 19 17.64 5.21 -13.36
CA GLY A 19 16.51 5.93 -13.93
C GLY A 19 15.17 5.44 -13.38
N PHE A 20 14.94 4.11 -13.40
CA PHE A 20 13.73 3.53 -12.82
C PHE A 20 13.68 3.67 -11.30
N PHE A 21 14.81 3.53 -10.61
CA PHE A 21 14.89 3.73 -9.17
C PHE A 21 14.44 5.14 -8.77
N TYR A 22 15.00 6.18 -9.40
CA TYR A 22 14.64 7.57 -9.11
C TYR A 22 13.21 7.91 -9.52
N LEU A 23 12.72 7.36 -10.62
CA LEU A 23 11.31 7.51 -11.01
C LEU A 23 10.39 6.92 -9.94
N ASN A 24 10.67 5.71 -9.46
CA ASN A 24 9.89 5.05 -8.42
C ASN A 24 9.93 5.83 -7.10
N ASP A 25 11.10 6.29 -6.69
CA ASP A 25 11.26 7.13 -5.49
C ASP A 25 10.46 8.44 -5.61
N ARG A 26 10.52 9.11 -6.76
CA ARG A 26 9.75 10.32 -7.02
C ARG A 26 8.23 10.07 -6.94
N PHE A 27 7.74 8.99 -7.54
CA PHE A 27 6.32 8.63 -7.45
C PHE A 27 5.91 8.30 -6.02
N GLN A 28 6.74 7.56 -5.28
CA GLN A 28 6.50 7.24 -3.88
C GLN A 28 6.43 8.52 -3.05
N ASN A 29 7.38 9.43 -3.21
CA ASN A 29 7.39 10.73 -2.53
C ASN A 29 6.17 11.58 -2.89
N LEU A 30 5.74 11.56 -4.15
CA LEU A 30 4.52 12.24 -4.57
C LEU A 30 3.29 11.64 -3.87
N LEU A 31 3.15 10.32 -3.84
CA LEU A 31 2.01 9.66 -3.18
C LEU A 31 1.99 9.88 -1.66
N ILE A 32 3.15 9.91 -1.01
CA ILE A 32 3.29 10.16 0.44
C ILE A 32 2.98 11.62 0.78
N ASN A 33 3.54 12.58 0.02
CA ASN A 33 3.45 14.01 0.33
C ASN A 33 2.18 14.69 -0.20
N LEU A 34 1.46 14.08 -1.14
CA LEU A 34 0.20 14.62 -1.62
C LEU A 34 -0.82 14.66 -0.49
N ASN A 35 -1.35 15.82 -0.12
CA ASN A 35 -2.41 15.89 0.89
C ASN A 35 -3.81 15.57 0.31
N ILE A 36 -3.85 14.75 -0.74
CA ILE A 36 -5.09 14.38 -1.43
C ILE A 36 -5.74 13.20 -0.68
N PRO A 37 -7.05 13.27 -0.40
CA PRO A 37 -7.77 12.13 0.15
C PRO A 37 -7.85 11.00 -0.87
N PHE A 38 -7.54 9.77 -0.46
CA PHE A 38 -7.63 8.61 -1.34
C PHE A 38 -8.67 7.61 -0.85
N ARG A 39 -9.22 6.87 -1.82
CA ARG A 39 -10.25 5.86 -1.61
C ARG A 39 -9.60 4.49 -1.77
N ILE A 40 -9.77 3.61 -0.80
CA ILE A 40 -9.18 2.27 -0.83
C ILE A 40 -10.31 1.26 -1.01
N ASN A 41 -10.09 0.31 -1.93
CA ASN A 41 -10.91 -0.88 -2.01
C ASN A 41 -10.12 -2.12 -1.60
N LEU A 42 -10.35 -2.58 -0.38
CA LEU A 42 -9.78 -3.82 0.15
C LEU A 42 -10.53 -5.06 -0.29
N SER A 43 -11.70 -4.92 -0.94
CA SER A 43 -12.46 -6.09 -1.38
C SER A 43 -11.72 -6.94 -2.42
N THR A 44 -10.76 -6.33 -3.12
CA THR A 44 -9.96 -6.97 -4.18
C THR A 44 -8.57 -7.37 -3.69
N ILE A 45 -8.19 -7.04 -2.46
CA ILE A 45 -6.86 -7.34 -1.92
C ILE A 45 -6.91 -8.69 -1.19
N PRO A 46 -6.01 -9.63 -1.51
CA PRO A 46 -5.94 -10.90 -0.80
C PRO A 46 -5.61 -10.69 0.69
N LYS A 47 -6.21 -11.50 1.57
CA LYS A 47 -5.98 -11.42 3.02
C LYS A 47 -4.49 -11.47 3.40
N SER A 48 -3.69 -12.27 2.70
CA SER A 48 -2.25 -12.40 2.92
C SER A 48 -1.46 -11.10 2.74
N HIS A 49 -2.01 -10.13 2.00
CA HIS A 49 -1.37 -8.83 1.78
C HIS A 49 -1.94 -7.73 2.67
N VAL A 50 -3.03 -7.97 3.40
CA VAL A 50 -3.68 -6.94 4.21
C VAL A 50 -2.73 -6.38 5.27
N ASP A 51 -1.94 -7.22 5.93
CA ASP A 51 -0.98 -6.78 6.96
C ASP A 51 0.12 -5.88 6.38
N LEU A 52 0.62 -6.22 5.19
CA LEU A 52 1.63 -5.43 4.49
C LEU A 52 1.08 -4.05 4.11
N TYR A 53 -0.13 -4.01 3.55
CA TYR A 53 -0.81 -2.75 3.21
C TYR A 53 -1.18 -1.95 4.45
N ASN A 54 -1.58 -2.61 5.55
CA ASN A 54 -1.88 -1.95 6.80
C ASN A 54 -0.64 -1.21 7.32
N LYS A 55 0.49 -1.90 7.40
CA LYS A 55 1.76 -1.34 7.89
C LYS A 55 2.29 -0.21 6.99
N ASN A 56 2.30 -0.43 5.68
CA ASN A 56 3.03 0.47 4.76
C ASN A 56 2.14 1.56 4.13
N VAL A 57 0.83 1.36 4.06
CA VAL A 57 -0.10 2.24 3.35
C VAL A 57 -1.13 2.83 4.31
N PHE A 58 -1.85 2.01 5.09
CA PHE A 58 -2.99 2.50 5.89
C PHE A 58 -2.56 3.25 7.13
N GLN A 59 -1.66 2.70 7.95
CA GLN A 59 -1.22 3.35 9.18
C GLN A 59 -0.58 4.73 8.92
N PRO A 60 0.37 4.88 7.97
CA PRO A 60 1.00 6.17 7.73
C PRO A 60 0.03 7.22 7.17
N ASN A 61 -1.00 6.77 6.42
CA ASN A 61 -1.89 7.66 5.69
C ASN A 61 -3.33 7.67 6.22
N LYS A 62 -3.57 7.17 7.45
CA LYS A 62 -4.91 7.03 8.05
C LYS A 62 -5.72 8.32 8.00
N HIS A 63 -5.06 9.46 8.22
CA HIS A 63 -5.64 10.80 8.19
C HIS A 63 -6.14 11.24 6.80
N ARG A 64 -5.72 10.58 5.72
CA ARG A 64 -6.09 10.88 4.33
C ARG A 64 -7.12 9.91 3.75
N ILE A 65 -7.48 8.85 4.47
CA ILE A 65 -8.45 7.86 3.98
C ILE A 65 -9.86 8.44 4.11
N ASN A 66 -10.46 8.80 2.97
CA ASN A 66 -11.84 9.33 2.97
C ASN A 66 -12.87 8.20 2.84
N ILE A 67 -12.55 7.15 2.08
CA ILE A 67 -13.44 6.01 1.86
C ILE A 67 -12.63 4.72 1.92
N LEU A 68 -13.10 3.78 2.74
CA LEU A 68 -12.56 2.43 2.83
C LEU A 68 -13.67 1.43 2.48
N ARG A 69 -13.52 0.72 1.37
CA ARG A 69 -14.42 -0.37 0.98
C ARG A 69 -13.80 -1.70 1.37
N LEU A 70 -14.53 -2.47 2.17
CA LEU A 70 -14.09 -3.77 2.68
C LEU A 70 -14.93 -4.88 2.02
N SER A 71 -14.31 -6.03 1.73
CA SER A 71 -15.07 -7.26 1.45
C SER A 71 -15.69 -7.84 2.72
N ASN A 72 -15.02 -7.66 3.85
CA ASN A 72 -15.48 -8.08 5.17
C ASN A 72 -15.45 -6.88 6.15
N PRO A 73 -16.59 -6.44 6.69
CA PRO A 73 -16.64 -5.31 7.63
C PRO A 73 -15.84 -5.57 8.92
N PHE A 74 -15.65 -6.82 9.35
CA PHE A 74 -14.83 -7.14 10.54
C PHE A 74 -13.33 -6.86 10.35
N THR A 75 -12.87 -6.66 9.11
CA THR A 75 -11.48 -6.25 8.83
C THR A 75 -11.20 -4.81 9.26
N ILE A 76 -12.24 -4.02 9.56
CA ILE A 76 -12.08 -2.64 10.07
C ILE A 76 -11.37 -2.60 11.42
N GLU A 77 -11.63 -3.59 12.27
CA GLU A 77 -11.03 -3.70 13.60
C GLU A 77 -9.53 -3.95 13.48
N LEU A 78 -9.09 -4.81 12.56
CA LEU A 78 -7.67 -5.09 12.30
C LEU A 78 -6.89 -3.84 11.84
N ILE A 79 -7.53 -2.98 11.04
CA ILE A 79 -6.87 -1.82 10.42
C ILE A 79 -6.83 -0.64 11.39
N PHE A 80 -7.89 -0.45 12.18
CA PHE A 80 -8.01 0.73 13.04
C PHE A 80 -7.88 0.43 14.53
N SER A 81 -7.69 -0.82 14.94
CA SER A 81 -7.39 -1.15 16.34
C SER A 81 -6.11 -0.44 16.78
N PRO A 82 -6.09 0.16 17.98
CA PRO A 82 -4.86 0.53 18.64
C PRO A 82 -3.90 -0.68 18.72
N PRO A 83 -2.57 -0.46 18.68
CA PRO A 83 -1.57 -1.54 18.73
C PRO A 83 -1.72 -2.50 19.93
N CYS A 84 -2.48 -2.15 20.97
CA CYS A 84 -2.68 -2.95 22.17
C CYS A 84 -3.91 -3.87 22.17
N LEU A 85 -4.80 -3.86 21.16
CA LEU A 85 -6.07 -4.59 21.23
C LEU A 85 -6.09 -5.97 20.55
N LEU A 86 -5.06 -6.32 19.77
CA LEU A 86 -5.00 -7.62 19.07
C LEU A 86 -4.83 -8.82 20.02
N PHE A 87 -4.50 -8.60 21.30
CA PHE A 87 -4.31 -9.69 22.27
C PHE A 87 -5.60 -10.13 23.00
N VAL A 88 -6.74 -9.44 22.85
CA VAL A 88 -7.94 -9.72 23.66
C VAL A 88 -9.09 -10.38 22.88
N ILE A 89 -9.08 -10.36 21.54
CA ILE A 89 -10.14 -11.00 20.74
C ILE A 89 -9.70 -12.39 20.26
N SER A 90 -9.11 -13.19 21.13
CA SER A 90 -9.14 -14.65 21.00
C SER A 90 -10.41 -15.17 21.68
N PHE A 91 -11.57 -14.97 21.04
CA PHE A 91 -12.78 -15.66 21.46
C PHE A 91 -12.58 -17.17 21.24
N LYS A 92 -12.38 -17.89 22.35
CA LYS A 92 -12.71 -19.31 22.44
C LYS A 92 -14.20 -19.45 22.13
N LEU A 93 -14.53 -19.78 20.89
CA LEU A 93 -15.74 -20.57 20.61
C LEU A 93 -15.39 -22.02 20.96
N LYS A 94 -15.66 -22.39 22.22
CA LYS A 94 -15.85 -23.80 22.57
C LYS A 94 -17.35 -24.08 22.39
N ASN A 95 -17.66 -24.96 21.45
CA ASN A 95 -18.90 -25.72 21.45
C ASN A 95 -19.01 -26.59 22.71
#